data_AF-A0A833TW87-F1
#
_entry.id   AF-A0A833TW87-F1
#
_cell.length_a   1.000
_cell.length_b   1.000
_cell.length_c   1.000
_cell.angle_alpha   90.00
_cell.angle_beta   90.00
_cell.angle_gamma   90.00
#
_symmetry.space_group_name_H-M   'P 1'
#
loop_
_entity.id
_entity.type
_entity.pdbx_description
1 polymer ?
#
loop_
_entity_poly.entity_id
_entity_poly.type
_entity_poly.pdbx_seq_one_letter_code
_entity_poly.pdbx_strand_id
1 'polypeptide(L)'
;IREVRLPADAQQTSTGIVSLPTSKAFHSLKLRNLSNPANALAMVMSHFQWNRTVILLLVAVLPLFLPIIITKSKLKEIIFARSDQEQSPMAIEICGVKIERNPPQSRLVELGVTAWRTWEGGPSKFPWEFTATETMYLLEGKVKVYVDGHDESFEIGAGDLVVFTKGMKVTWDVTEAVKKHYSLQK
;
A
#
# COMPACT_ATOMS: atom_id res chain seq x y z
N ILE A 1 -14.52 -26.87 -32.28
CA ILE A 1 -15.88 -26.60 -32.81
C ILE A 1 -16.51 -27.93 -33.18
N ARG A 2 -17.77 -28.12 -32.77
CA ARG A 2 -18.67 -29.29 -32.88
C ARG A 2 -18.73 -30.20 -31.65
N GLU A 3 -19.70 -29.87 -30.81
CA GLU A 3 -20.52 -30.81 -30.03
C GLU A 3 -21.20 -31.89 -30.91
N VAL A 4 -21.85 -32.84 -30.23
CA VAL A 4 -23.00 -33.72 -30.60
C VAL A 4 -22.60 -35.19 -30.46
N ARG A 5 -23.32 -36.11 -29.81
CA ARG A 5 -24.40 -36.16 -28.79
C ARG A 5 -24.50 -37.66 -28.41
N LEU A 6 -24.90 -37.95 -27.16
CA LEU A 6 -25.22 -39.28 -26.60
C LEU A 6 -26.34 -40.01 -27.39
N PRO A 7 -26.57 -41.32 -27.13
CA PRO A 7 -27.70 -41.73 -26.25
C PRO A 7 -27.26 -42.78 -25.21
N ALA A 8 -27.72 -42.78 -23.96
CA ALA A 8 -29.07 -43.04 -23.43
C ALA A 8 -29.39 -44.55 -23.27
N ASP A 9 -29.41 -45.04 -22.02
CA ASP A 9 -30.59 -45.59 -21.33
C ASP A 9 -30.14 -46.06 -19.90
N ALA A 10 -30.69 -45.53 -18.79
CA ALA A 10 -32.01 -45.76 -18.19
C ALA A 10 -31.95 -46.99 -17.23
N GLN A 11 -32.37 -46.96 -15.96
CA GLN A 11 -33.70 -46.76 -15.36
C GLN A 11 -33.54 -47.01 -13.82
N GLN A 12 -34.35 -46.59 -12.83
CA GLN A 12 -35.67 -45.92 -12.79
C GLN A 12 -36.16 -45.70 -11.31
N THR A 13 -37.06 -44.72 -11.16
CA THR A 13 -38.20 -44.50 -10.20
C THR A 13 -38.05 -44.29 -8.69
N SER A 14 -38.75 -43.25 -8.19
CA SER A 14 -40.12 -43.30 -7.59
C SER A 14 -40.54 -41.90 -7.07
N THR A 15 -41.40 -41.13 -7.76
CA THR A 15 -42.85 -40.79 -7.49
C THR A 15 -43.16 -40.03 -6.19
N GLY A 16 -44.05 -39.02 -6.09
CA GLY A 16 -44.98 -38.33 -7.00
C GLY A 16 -45.50 -37.00 -6.38
N ILE A 17 -45.75 -35.91 -7.13
CA ILE A 17 -46.95 -35.39 -7.86
C ILE A 17 -48.09 -34.77 -6.99
N VAL A 18 -48.58 -33.59 -7.44
CA VAL A 18 -49.99 -33.09 -7.61
C VAL A 18 -50.13 -31.68 -6.99
N SER A 19 -50.12 -30.53 -7.71
CA SER A 19 -50.95 -29.90 -8.77
C SER A 19 -51.73 -28.66 -8.25
N LEU A 20 -51.63 -27.56 -9.01
CA LEU A 20 -52.39 -26.28 -8.93
C LEU A 20 -53.70 -26.33 -9.74
N PRO A 21 -54.66 -25.40 -9.53
CA PRO A 21 -54.88 -24.38 -10.58
C PRO A 21 -55.36 -22.98 -10.12
N THR A 22 -54.76 -21.95 -10.74
CA THR A 22 -55.36 -20.87 -11.59
C THR A 22 -56.46 -19.90 -11.08
N SER A 23 -56.11 -18.60 -11.06
CA SER A 23 -56.83 -17.42 -11.63
C SER A 23 -58.06 -16.74 -10.97
N LYS A 24 -57.86 -15.43 -10.67
CA LYS A 24 -58.74 -14.24 -10.84
C LYS A 24 -59.90 -13.93 -9.85
N ALA A 25 -60.07 -12.61 -9.68
CA ALA A 25 -61.21 -11.82 -9.20
C ALA A 25 -61.33 -11.63 -7.67
N PHE A 26 -61.01 -10.44 -7.15
CA PHE A 26 -61.86 -9.23 -6.99
C PHE A 26 -62.76 -9.25 -5.74
N HIS A 27 -62.60 -8.20 -4.92
CA HIS A 27 -63.52 -7.68 -3.88
C HIS A 27 -63.74 -8.46 -2.58
N SER A 28 -63.24 -7.91 -1.46
CA SER A 28 -64.10 -7.28 -0.44
C SER A 28 -63.27 -6.69 0.71
N LEU A 29 -63.08 -5.37 0.66
CA LEU A 29 -62.73 -4.55 1.83
C LEU A 29 -63.95 -4.42 2.74
N LYS A 30 -63.78 -4.69 4.04
CA LYS A 30 -64.37 -3.88 5.12
C LYS A 30 -63.67 -4.22 6.44
N LEU A 31 -62.61 -3.52 6.84
CA LEU A 31 -62.67 -2.23 7.54
C LEU A 31 -63.89 -2.12 8.46
N ARG A 32 -63.71 -2.44 9.75
CA ARG A 32 -64.53 -1.95 10.86
C ARG A 32 -63.80 -2.22 12.18
N ASN A 33 -62.85 -1.37 12.57
CA ASN A 33 -62.68 -0.90 13.96
C ASN A 33 -61.53 0.14 14.16
N LEU A 34 -61.34 1.09 13.25
CA LEU A 34 -60.28 2.12 13.35
C LEU A 34 -60.78 3.49 13.82
N SER A 35 -61.99 3.59 14.39
CA SER A 35 -62.61 4.89 14.68
C SER A 35 -62.61 5.32 16.14
N ASN A 36 -61.79 4.75 17.03
CA ASN A 36 -61.67 5.25 18.40
C ASN A 36 -60.44 6.17 18.55
N PRO A 37 -60.61 7.51 18.65
CA PRO A 37 -59.50 8.46 18.73
C PRO A 37 -58.68 8.35 20.02
N ALA A 38 -59.23 7.74 21.08
CA ALA A 38 -58.50 7.48 22.32
C ALA A 38 -57.34 6.49 22.13
N ASN A 39 -57.51 5.51 21.22
CA ASN A 39 -56.50 4.49 20.96
C ASN A 39 -55.35 5.05 20.09
N ALA A 40 -55.65 6.01 19.21
CA ALA A 40 -54.64 6.68 18.39
C ALA A 40 -53.73 7.58 19.24
N LEU A 41 -54.29 8.31 20.21
CA LEU A 41 -53.52 9.12 21.16
C LEU A 41 -52.67 8.24 22.10
N ALA A 42 -53.19 7.12 22.60
CA ALA A 42 -52.42 6.18 23.41
C ALA A 42 -51.21 5.58 22.66
N MET A 43 -51.38 5.28 21.36
CA MET A 43 -50.31 4.77 20.49
C MET A 43 -49.26 5.84 20.15
N VAL A 44 -49.65 7.09 19.94
CA VAL A 44 -48.71 8.20 19.70
C VAL A 44 -47.95 8.60 20.98
N MET A 45 -48.60 8.49 22.15
CA MET A 45 -47.97 8.79 23.44
C MET A 45 -47.00 7.69 23.93
N SER A 46 -47.19 6.42 23.54
CA SER A 46 -46.25 5.34 23.87
C SER A 46 -44.95 5.39 23.05
N HIS A 47 -44.99 5.95 21.84
CA HIS A 47 -43.80 6.21 21.02
C HIS A 47 -42.94 7.38 21.56
N PHE A 48 -43.49 8.28 22.38
CA PHE A 48 -42.76 9.44 22.92
C PHE A 48 -41.98 9.13 24.23
N GLN A 49 -42.31 8.05 24.93
CA GLN A 49 -41.57 7.63 26.14
C GLN A 49 -40.31 6.80 25.83
N TRP A 50 -40.22 6.16 24.65
CA TRP A 50 -38.98 5.51 24.18
C TRP A 50 -37.84 6.52 23.97
N ASN A 51 -38.21 7.75 23.58
CA ASN A 51 -37.23 8.80 23.32
C ASN A 51 -36.56 9.34 24.58
N ARG A 52 -37.20 9.33 25.75
CA ARG A 52 -36.58 9.95 26.95
C ARG A 52 -35.40 9.14 27.45
N THR A 53 -35.53 7.83 27.55
CA THR A 53 -34.44 6.96 28.02
C THR A 53 -33.31 6.87 27.00
N VAL A 54 -33.63 6.83 25.70
CA VAL A 54 -32.63 6.83 24.61
C VAL A 54 -31.90 8.17 24.51
N ILE A 55 -32.61 9.30 24.66
CA ILE A 55 -32.01 10.64 24.67
C ILE A 55 -31.12 10.81 25.92
N LEU A 56 -31.55 10.34 27.09
CA LEU A 56 -30.73 10.39 28.32
C LEU A 56 -29.47 9.53 28.20
N LEU A 57 -29.56 8.35 27.58
CA LEU A 57 -28.38 7.52 27.29
C LEU A 57 -27.45 8.17 26.26
N LEU A 58 -27.98 8.79 25.20
CA LEU A 58 -27.17 9.50 24.22
C LEU A 58 -26.47 10.73 24.82
N VAL A 59 -27.16 11.51 25.66
CA VAL A 59 -26.59 12.68 26.34
C VAL A 59 -25.58 12.31 27.42
N ALA A 60 -25.72 11.16 28.08
CA ALA A 60 -24.74 10.66 29.06
C ALA A 60 -23.49 10.06 28.39
N VAL A 61 -23.64 9.47 27.21
CA VAL A 61 -22.55 8.77 26.50
C VAL A 61 -21.76 9.72 25.58
N LEU A 62 -22.41 10.69 24.91
CA LEU A 62 -21.73 11.67 24.03
C LEU A 62 -20.52 12.39 24.67
N PRO A 63 -20.61 12.94 25.91
CA PRO A 63 -19.50 13.66 26.54
C PRO A 63 -18.33 12.77 26.94
N LEU A 64 -18.52 11.44 27.05
CA LEU A 64 -17.43 10.48 27.24
C LEU A 64 -16.68 10.18 25.95
N PHE A 65 -17.31 10.37 24.79
CA PHE A 65 -16.69 10.20 23.47
C PHE A 65 -16.09 11.50 22.91
N LEU A 66 -16.54 12.68 23.36
CA LEU A 66 -15.98 13.97 22.95
C LEU A 66 -14.47 14.15 23.24
N PRO A 67 -13.88 13.73 24.38
CA PRO A 67 -12.43 13.85 24.60
C PRO A 67 -11.59 12.93 23.68
N ILE A 68 -12.17 11.83 23.20
CA ILE A 68 -11.50 10.87 22.29
C ILE A 68 -11.38 11.44 20.87
N ILE A 69 -12.32 12.31 20.46
CA ILE A 69 -12.31 12.93 19.12
C ILE A 69 -11.42 14.19 19.11
N ILE A 70 -11.40 14.97 20.18
CA ILE A 70 -10.64 16.24 20.26
C ILE A 70 -9.12 16.01 20.33
N THR A 71 -8.66 14.89 20.90
CA THR A 71 -7.22 14.57 20.93
C THR A 71 -6.66 14.24 19.54
N LYS A 72 -7.44 13.59 18.66
CA LYS A 72 -6.99 13.28 17.30
C LYS A 72 -6.93 14.50 16.38
N SER A 73 -7.83 15.47 16.54
CA SER A 73 -7.87 16.64 15.66
C SER A 73 -6.70 17.60 15.89
N LYS A 74 -6.32 17.84 17.16
CA LYS A 74 -5.17 18.73 17.46
C LYS A 74 -3.81 18.08 17.19
N LEU A 75 -3.71 16.75 17.30
CA LEU A 75 -2.53 16.00 16.85
C LEU A 75 -2.38 16.09 15.32
N LYS A 76 -3.48 16.07 14.57
CA LYS A 76 -3.44 16.17 13.10
C LYS A 76 -3.00 17.55 12.63
N GLU A 77 -3.40 18.64 13.30
CA GLU A 77 -2.90 19.99 12.98
C GLU A 77 -1.43 20.20 13.36
N ILE A 78 -0.98 19.69 14.50
CA ILE A 78 0.44 19.79 14.90
C ILE A 78 1.33 18.97 13.95
N ILE A 79 0.84 17.84 13.42
CA ILE A 79 1.55 17.04 12.42
C ILE A 79 1.50 17.72 11.03
N PHE A 80 0.40 18.37 10.66
CA PHE A 80 0.22 18.99 9.35
C PHE A 80 0.88 20.38 9.22
N ALA A 81 1.10 21.09 10.32
CA ALA A 81 1.81 22.37 10.34
C ALA A 81 3.35 22.23 10.34
N ARG A 82 3.89 21.00 10.34
CA ARG A 82 5.33 20.72 10.28
C ARG A 82 5.71 19.78 9.12
N SER A 83 5.05 19.94 7.97
CA SER A 83 5.40 19.18 6.76
C SER A 83 6.24 19.95 5.74
N ASP A 84 6.88 21.06 6.13
CA ASP A 84 7.98 21.69 5.37
C ASP A 84 9.30 21.59 6.16
N GLN A 85 9.59 20.40 6.63
CA GLN A 85 10.96 19.97 6.93
C GLN A 85 11.16 18.67 6.16
N GLU A 86 11.97 18.73 5.11
CA GLU A 86 12.46 17.59 4.35
C GLU A 86 12.89 16.47 5.29
N GLN A 87 12.03 15.48 5.48
CA GLN A 87 12.42 14.22 6.07
C GLN A 87 13.04 13.40 4.95
N SER A 88 14.35 13.60 4.74
CA SER A 88 15.20 12.85 3.82
C SER A 88 15.68 11.55 4.50
N PRO A 89 15.18 10.38 4.07
CA PRO A 89 15.95 9.15 4.08
C PRO A 89 16.74 9.01 2.75
N MET A 90 17.18 10.11 2.11
CA MET A 90 17.69 10.02 0.73
C MET A 90 19.01 9.25 0.64
N ALA A 91 19.90 9.38 1.63
CA ALA A 91 21.18 8.67 1.67
C ALA A 91 21.25 7.70 2.85
N ILE A 92 21.56 6.44 2.57
CA ILE A 92 21.80 5.37 3.54
C ILE A 92 23.29 5.09 3.55
N GLU A 93 23.86 4.83 4.72
CA GLU A 93 25.25 4.40 4.86
C GLU A 93 25.28 2.92 5.29
N ILE A 94 25.90 2.07 4.46
CA ILE A 94 26.02 0.63 4.70
C ILE A 94 27.49 0.25 4.54
N CYS A 95 28.09 -0.38 5.56
CA CYS A 95 29.51 -0.76 5.55
C CYS A 95 30.46 0.40 5.16
N GLY A 96 30.15 1.62 5.59
CA GLY A 96 30.90 2.84 5.26
C GLY A 96 30.69 3.38 3.83
N VAL A 97 29.84 2.74 3.04
CA VAL A 97 29.49 3.16 1.67
C VAL A 97 28.20 3.98 1.72
N LYS A 98 28.23 5.17 1.14
CA LYS A 98 27.04 6.03 1.06
C LYS A 98 26.26 5.71 -0.21
N ILE A 99 24.98 5.44 -0.05
CA ILE A 99 24.07 5.03 -1.12
C ILE A 99 22.86 5.95 -1.08
N GLU A 100 22.70 6.76 -2.12
CA GLU A 100 21.53 7.59 -2.34
C GLU A 100 20.63 6.90 -3.38
N ARG A 101 19.44 6.44 -2.94
CA ARG A 101 18.51 5.67 -3.78
C ARG A 101 17.63 6.62 -4.58
N ASN A 102 17.69 6.53 -5.91
CA ASN A 102 16.89 7.35 -6.83
C ASN A 102 16.96 8.87 -6.49
N PRO A 103 18.16 9.48 -6.54
CA PRO A 103 18.33 10.91 -6.27
C PRO A 103 17.50 11.76 -7.26
N PRO A 104 17.04 12.95 -6.86
CA PRO A 104 16.32 13.84 -7.76
C PRO A 104 17.21 14.28 -8.93
N GLN A 105 16.60 14.56 -10.08
CA GLN A 105 17.33 14.97 -11.28
C GLN A 105 18.18 16.24 -11.06
N SER A 106 17.72 17.18 -10.21
CA SER A 106 18.50 18.36 -9.82
C SER A 106 19.85 17.98 -9.22
N ARG A 107 19.88 16.97 -8.34
CA ARG A 107 21.10 16.45 -7.72
C ARG A 107 22.06 15.86 -8.75
N LEU A 108 21.54 15.11 -9.72
CA LEU A 108 22.34 14.52 -10.80
C LEU A 108 22.92 15.59 -11.73
N VAL A 109 22.17 16.66 -12.00
CA VAL A 109 22.61 17.80 -12.81
C VAL A 109 23.67 18.62 -12.07
N GLU A 110 23.48 18.90 -10.79
CA GLU A 110 24.47 19.59 -9.93
C GLU A 110 25.82 18.85 -9.89
N LEU A 111 25.77 17.51 -9.79
CA LEU A 111 26.96 16.66 -9.82
C LEU A 111 27.57 16.52 -11.22
N GLY A 112 26.85 16.92 -12.27
CA GLY A 112 27.30 16.78 -13.65
C GLY A 112 27.46 15.33 -14.08
N VAL A 113 26.61 14.42 -13.59
CA VAL A 113 26.74 12.96 -13.80
C VAL A 113 26.85 12.60 -15.29
N THR A 114 26.14 13.32 -16.15
CA THR A 114 26.15 13.11 -17.61
C THR A 114 27.50 13.39 -18.26
N ALA A 115 28.39 14.16 -17.61
CA ALA A 115 29.73 14.46 -18.10
C ALA A 115 30.81 13.49 -17.56
N TRP A 116 30.43 12.60 -16.63
CA TRP A 116 31.35 11.63 -16.05
C TRP A 116 31.70 10.51 -17.04
N ARG A 117 32.80 9.80 -16.77
CA ARG A 117 33.19 8.66 -17.59
C ARG A 117 32.18 7.53 -17.44
N THR A 118 31.93 6.82 -18.53
CA THR A 118 31.04 5.67 -18.56
C THR A 118 31.84 4.38 -18.44
N TRP A 119 31.31 3.41 -17.72
CA TRP A 119 31.81 2.05 -17.66
C TRP A 119 30.65 1.07 -17.87
N GLU A 120 30.93 -0.01 -18.60
CA GLU A 120 30.00 -1.09 -18.89
C GLU A 120 30.68 -2.43 -18.58
N GLY A 121 29.94 -3.36 -18.00
CA GLY A 121 30.46 -4.67 -17.64
C GLY A 121 29.37 -5.73 -17.55
N GLY A 122 29.68 -6.94 -18.01
CA GLY A 122 28.78 -8.08 -17.93
C GLY A 122 28.75 -8.76 -16.56
N PRO A 123 27.84 -9.74 -16.36
CA PRO A 123 27.79 -10.55 -15.16
C PRO A 123 29.13 -11.22 -14.86
N SER A 124 29.69 -10.93 -13.71
CA SER A 124 31.03 -11.36 -13.30
C SER A 124 31.25 -11.09 -11.81
N LYS A 125 32.18 -11.83 -11.20
CA LYS A 125 32.56 -11.65 -9.80
C LYS A 125 34.06 -11.40 -9.70
N PHE A 126 34.45 -10.28 -9.11
CA PHE A 126 35.85 -9.88 -9.03
C PHE A 126 36.16 -8.99 -7.81
N PRO A 127 37.36 -9.10 -7.23
CA PRO A 127 37.82 -8.17 -6.20
C PRO A 127 38.17 -6.81 -6.82
N TRP A 128 37.90 -5.73 -6.09
CA TRP A 128 38.20 -4.36 -6.50
C TRP A 128 38.69 -3.53 -5.30
N GLU A 129 39.67 -2.67 -5.54
CA GLU A 129 40.22 -1.76 -4.54
C GLU A 129 40.12 -0.31 -5.06
N PHE A 130 39.51 0.56 -4.25
CA PHE A 130 39.35 1.97 -4.59
C PHE A 130 40.61 2.75 -4.22
N THR A 131 41.41 3.14 -5.22
CA THR A 131 42.63 3.94 -5.02
C THR A 131 42.36 5.42 -4.74
N ALA A 132 41.12 5.86 -4.99
CA ALA A 132 40.60 7.20 -4.77
C ALA A 132 39.12 7.12 -4.38
N THR A 133 38.57 8.22 -3.84
CA THR A 133 37.12 8.29 -3.59
C THR A 133 36.39 8.30 -4.94
N GLU A 134 35.59 7.27 -5.19
CA GLU A 134 34.83 7.09 -6.43
C GLU A 134 33.36 7.35 -6.14
N THR A 135 32.77 8.29 -6.88
CA THR A 135 31.32 8.49 -6.93
C THR A 135 30.81 7.88 -8.22
N MET A 136 29.79 7.03 -8.14
CA MET A 136 29.20 6.40 -9.30
C MET A 136 27.68 6.48 -9.29
N TYR A 137 27.09 6.60 -10.46
CA TYR A 137 25.66 6.53 -10.68
C TYR A 137 25.37 5.34 -11.61
N LEU A 138 24.57 4.39 -11.14
CA LEU A 138 24.19 3.22 -11.92
C LEU A 138 23.01 3.58 -12.83
N LEU A 139 23.21 3.45 -14.14
CA LEU A 139 22.16 3.62 -15.13
C LEU A 139 21.33 2.33 -15.26
N GLU A 140 22.01 1.19 -15.28
CA GLU A 140 21.41 -0.12 -15.52
C GLU A 140 22.16 -1.21 -14.72
N GLY A 141 21.48 -2.33 -14.50
CA GLY A 141 22.03 -3.52 -13.88
C GLY A 141 21.83 -3.61 -12.37
N LYS A 142 22.41 -4.68 -11.82
CA LYS A 142 22.36 -5.01 -10.39
C LYS A 142 23.69 -5.63 -9.97
N VAL A 143 24.19 -5.18 -8.83
CA VAL A 143 25.43 -5.64 -8.22
C VAL A 143 25.22 -5.89 -6.75
N LYS A 144 25.72 -7.02 -6.28
CA LYS A 144 25.89 -7.28 -4.87
C LYS A 144 27.34 -7.01 -4.47
N VAL A 145 27.52 -6.14 -3.48
CA VAL A 145 28.83 -5.68 -3.01
C VAL A 145 29.10 -6.30 -1.66
N TYR A 146 30.28 -6.92 -1.53
CA TYR A 146 30.80 -7.44 -0.28
C TYR A 146 31.98 -6.56 0.13
N VAL A 147 31.92 -5.92 1.28
CA VAL A 147 33.00 -5.03 1.76
C VAL A 147 33.95 -5.82 2.64
N ASP A 148 35.24 -5.72 2.36
CA ASP A 148 36.26 -6.40 3.15
C ASP A 148 36.23 -5.92 4.61
N GLY A 149 36.29 -6.85 5.56
CA GLY A 149 36.14 -6.55 6.99
C GLY A 149 34.69 -6.41 7.50
N HIS A 150 33.68 -6.57 6.64
CA HIS A 150 32.27 -6.64 7.03
C HIS A 150 31.66 -7.99 6.67
N ASP A 151 30.87 -8.57 7.58
CA ASP A 151 30.12 -9.82 7.32
C ASP A 151 28.88 -9.58 6.44
N GLU A 152 28.42 -8.33 6.38
CA GLU A 152 27.24 -7.93 5.62
C GLU A 152 27.58 -7.57 4.18
N SER A 153 26.61 -7.79 3.30
CA SER A 153 26.67 -7.40 1.89
C SER A 153 25.42 -6.59 1.54
N PHE A 154 25.53 -5.73 0.54
CA PHE A 154 24.41 -4.90 0.11
C PHE A 154 24.28 -4.91 -1.42
N GLU A 155 23.07 -4.63 -1.89
CA GLU A 155 22.75 -4.56 -3.32
C GLU A 155 22.63 -3.11 -3.79
N ILE A 156 23.22 -2.82 -4.93
CA ILE A 156 23.07 -1.56 -5.68
C ILE A 156 22.57 -1.89 -7.09
N GLY A 157 21.80 -0.99 -7.67
CA GLY A 157 21.24 -1.18 -9.00
C GLY A 157 20.90 0.13 -9.69
N ALA A 158 20.20 0.02 -10.82
CA ALA A 158 19.77 1.15 -11.63
C ALA A 158 19.09 2.25 -10.78
N GLY A 159 19.54 3.49 -10.97
CA GLY A 159 19.05 4.67 -10.27
C GLY A 159 19.78 4.99 -8.97
N ASP A 160 20.75 4.19 -8.54
CA ASP A 160 21.49 4.46 -7.31
C ASP A 160 22.73 5.32 -7.54
N LEU A 161 22.91 6.33 -6.68
CA LEU A 161 24.13 7.11 -6.58
C LEU A 161 24.94 6.63 -5.38
N VAL A 162 26.14 6.12 -5.62
CA VAL A 162 26.96 5.44 -4.63
C VAL A 162 28.32 6.12 -4.50
N VAL A 163 28.78 6.33 -3.27
CA VAL A 163 30.09 6.90 -2.96
C VAL A 163 30.90 5.89 -2.18
N PHE A 164 32.00 5.43 -2.79
CA PHE A 164 33.02 4.61 -2.16
C PHE A 164 34.20 5.47 -1.76
N THR A 165 34.70 5.28 -0.54
CA THR A 165 35.85 6.03 -0.04
C THR A 165 37.18 5.39 -0.46
N LYS A 166 38.22 6.21 -0.51
CA LYS A 166 39.58 5.76 -0.80
C LYS A 166 40.06 4.69 0.18
N GLY A 167 40.71 3.66 -0.36
CA GLY A 167 41.28 2.54 0.38
C GLY A 167 40.30 1.41 0.67
N MET A 168 39.03 1.53 0.28
CA MET A 168 38.05 0.46 0.43
C MET A 168 38.37 -0.70 -0.51
N LYS A 169 38.30 -1.91 0.03
CA LYS A 169 38.38 -3.17 -0.71
C LYS A 169 37.01 -3.81 -0.71
N VAL A 170 36.56 -4.20 -1.88
CA VAL A 170 35.24 -4.80 -2.08
C VAL A 170 35.34 -5.96 -3.05
N THR A 171 34.43 -6.92 -2.93
CA THR A 171 34.17 -7.90 -4.00
C THR A 171 32.88 -7.51 -4.69
N TRP A 172 32.97 -7.25 -6.00
CA TRP A 172 31.82 -7.01 -6.87
C TRP A 172 31.27 -8.36 -7.33
N ASP A 173 29.97 -8.56 -7.18
CA ASP A 173 29.23 -9.70 -7.71
C ASP A 173 28.12 -9.15 -8.61
N VAL A 174 28.45 -8.99 -9.89
CA VAL A 174 27.58 -8.41 -10.91
C VAL A 174 26.61 -9.49 -11.37
N THR A 175 25.36 -9.40 -10.96
CA THR A 175 24.31 -10.39 -11.27
C THR A 175 23.62 -10.10 -12.59
N GLU A 176 23.52 -8.82 -12.96
CA GLU A 176 22.95 -8.33 -14.22
C GLU A 176 23.94 -7.36 -14.86
N ALA A 177 24.01 -7.29 -16.19
CA ALA A 177 24.95 -6.40 -16.88
C ALA A 177 24.77 -4.95 -16.41
N VAL A 178 25.89 -4.29 -16.07
CA VAL A 178 25.90 -2.96 -15.46
C VAL A 178 26.36 -1.92 -16.46
N LYS A 179 25.70 -0.77 -16.42
CA LYS A 179 26.15 0.47 -17.03
C LYS A 179 26.17 1.56 -15.98
N LYS A 180 27.30 2.25 -15.81
CA LYS A 180 27.44 3.29 -14.78
C LYS A 180 28.21 4.50 -15.30
N HIS A 181 27.87 5.67 -14.76
CA HIS A 181 28.74 6.84 -14.78
C HIS A 181 29.59 6.86 -13.52
N TYR A 182 30.86 7.20 -13.63
CA TYR A 182 31.76 7.29 -12.47
C TYR A 182 32.72 8.48 -12.56
N SER A 183 33.00 9.06 -11.40
CA SER A 183 33.94 10.14 -11.20
C SER A 183 34.89 9.80 -10.07
N LEU A 184 36.19 9.94 -10.35
CA LEU A 184 37.26 9.74 -9.38
C LEU A 184 37.69 11.11 -8.86
N GLN A 185 37.59 11.32 -7.55
CA GLN A 185 38.14 12.51 -6.91
C GLN A 185 39.67 12.36 -6.83
N LYS A 186 40.42 13.33 -7.37
CA LYS A 186 41.89 13.33 -7.38
C LYS A 186 42.47 13.84 -6.07
#